data_AF-A0A2N2PP64-F1
#
_entry.id   AF-A0A2N2PP64-F1
#
_cell.length_a   1.000
_cell.length_b   1.000
_cell.length_c   1.000
_cell.angle_alpha   90.00
_cell.angle_beta   90.00
_cell.angle_gamma   90.00
#
_symmetry.space_group_name_H-M   'P 1'
#
loop_
_entity.id
_entity.type
_entity.pdbx_description
1 polymer ?
#
loop_
_entity_poly.entity_id
_entity_poly.type
_entity_poly.pdbx_seq_one_letter_code
_entity_poly.pdbx_strand_id
1 'polypeptide(L)'
;MHIEFLIEEPSAEAALNNLAPAILGPDATFQVHPYNGKPDLLAKLPGRLVGYRPWLPADWRIVVLLDADEADCLQLKARMDDIARAAGLVTKSAAGGAQFQVLNRLAVQELEAWFFGDAAALCAAYPR
;
A
#
# COMPACT_ATOMS: atom_id res chain seq x y z
N MET A 1 7.91 8.87 13.49
CA MET A 1 6.83 8.31 12.64
C MET A 1 7.22 6.90 12.24
N HIS A 2 6.27 5.98 12.33
CA HIS A 2 6.40 4.60 11.85
C HIS A 2 5.34 4.30 10.78
N ILE A 3 5.68 3.47 9.79
CA ILE A 3 4.76 3.07 8.72
C ILE A 3 4.65 1.55 8.61
N GLU A 4 3.42 1.06 8.67
CA GLU A 4 3.07 -0.34 8.42
C GLU A 4 2.58 -0.47 6.97
N PHE A 5 3.33 -1.12 6.10
CA PHE A 5 2.93 -1.41 4.73
C PHE A 5 2.25 -2.77 4.66
N LEU A 6 0.98 -2.81 4.24
CA LEU A 6 0.24 -4.02 3.91
C LEU A 6 0.14 -4.10 2.40
N ILE A 7 0.81 -5.08 1.80
CA ILE A 7 1.08 -5.09 0.35
C ILE A 7 0.71 -6.42 -0.28
N GLU A 8 0.31 -6.37 -1.54
CA GLU A 8 -0.25 -7.51 -2.27
C GLU A 8 0.69 -8.71 -2.34
N GLU A 9 1.96 -8.49 -2.66
CA GLU A 9 2.90 -9.54 -3.06
C GLU A 9 4.39 -9.17 -2.85
N PRO A 10 5.32 -10.14 -2.86
CA PRO A 10 6.74 -9.90 -2.54
C PRO A 10 7.49 -8.90 -3.44
N SER A 11 7.06 -8.69 -4.68
CA SER A 11 7.66 -7.69 -5.58
C SER A 11 7.50 -6.27 -5.03
N ALA A 12 6.32 -5.94 -4.51
CA ALA A 12 6.06 -4.66 -3.85
C ALA A 12 6.87 -4.47 -2.57
N GLU A 13 7.15 -5.55 -1.84
CA GLU A 13 8.08 -5.51 -0.71
C GLU A 13 9.51 -5.19 -1.17
N ALA A 14 9.99 -5.85 -2.22
CA ALA A 14 11.31 -5.56 -2.77
C ALA A 14 11.42 -4.10 -3.23
N ALA A 15 10.40 -3.57 -3.91
CA ALA A 15 10.36 -2.17 -4.31
C ALA A 15 10.40 -1.22 -3.11
N LEU A 16 9.56 -1.43 -2.10
CA LEU A 16 9.49 -0.58 -0.92
C LEU A 16 10.77 -0.62 -0.09
N ASN A 17 11.42 -1.78 0.05
CA ASN A 17 12.69 -1.89 0.76
C ASN A 17 13.80 -1.04 0.13
N ASN A 18 13.72 -0.79 -1.19
CA ASN A 18 14.67 0.08 -1.89
C ASN A 18 14.21 1.55 -1.91
N LEU A 19 12.92 1.81 -2.13
CA LEU A 19 12.38 3.15 -2.36
C LEU A 19 11.99 3.88 -1.07
N ALA A 20 11.42 3.19 -0.09
CA ALA A 20 10.92 3.82 1.13
C ALA A 20 12.00 4.54 1.93
N PRO A 21 13.24 4.02 2.10
CA PRO A 21 14.30 4.76 2.79
C PRO A 21 14.62 6.10 2.11
N ALA A 22 14.65 6.13 0.78
CA ALA A 22 14.94 7.34 0.00
C ALA A 22 13.79 8.36 0.05
N ILE A 23 12.54 7.88 0.10
CA ILE A 23 11.33 8.73 0.12
C ILE A 23 11.06 9.28 1.52
N LEU A 24 11.22 8.45 2.56
CA LEU A 24 10.82 8.77 3.94
C LEU A 24 11.94 9.45 4.73
N GLY A 25 13.20 9.26 4.32
CA GLY A 25 14.36 9.75 5.04
C GLY A 25 14.74 8.90 6.26
N PRO A 26 15.85 9.24 6.94
CA PRO A 26 16.48 8.38 7.95
C PRO A 26 15.72 8.31 9.29
N ASP A 27 14.86 9.29 9.60
CA ASP A 27 14.15 9.38 10.89
C ASP A 27 12.83 8.60 10.91
N ALA A 28 12.39 8.09 9.76
CA ALA A 28 11.20 7.28 9.63
C ALA A 28 11.56 5.80 9.68
N THR A 29 10.74 5.02 10.37
CA THR A 29 10.86 3.55 10.37
C THR A 29 9.66 2.94 9.66
N PHE A 30 9.82 1.74 9.11
CA PHE A 30 8.72 1.03 8.48
C PHE A 30 8.86 -0.48 8.62
N GLN A 31 7.73 -1.17 8.48
CA GLN A 31 7.65 -2.62 8.30
C GLN A 31 6.80 -2.92 7.08
N VAL A 32 7.14 -4.00 6.38
CA VAL A 32 6.41 -4.47 5.20
C VAL A 32 5.83 -5.84 5.48
N HIS A 33 4.54 -6.02 5.16
CA HIS A 33 3.80 -7.26 5.36
C HIS A 33 3.22 -7.71 4.02
N PRO A 34 3.93 -8.55 3.25
CA PRO A 34 3.41 -9.16 2.04
C PRO A 34 2.27 -10.12 2.34
N TYR A 35 1.28 -10.14 1.44
CA TYR A 35 0.20 -11.12 1.41
C TYR A 35 0.37 -12.07 0.21
N ASN A 36 -0.55 -13.01 0.06
CA ASN A 36 -0.55 -13.94 -1.08
C ASN A 36 -1.58 -13.49 -2.14
N GLY A 37 -1.40 -12.28 -2.66
CA GLY A 37 -2.25 -11.65 -3.67
C GLY A 37 -3.45 -10.88 -3.10
N LYS A 38 -4.10 -10.10 -3.97
CA LYS A 38 -5.24 -9.24 -3.67
C LYS A 38 -6.40 -9.92 -2.93
N PRO A 39 -6.84 -11.15 -3.28
CA PRO A 39 -7.90 -11.81 -2.53
C PRO A 39 -7.51 -12.08 -1.07
N ASP A 40 -6.27 -12.52 -0.83
CA ASP A 40 -5.77 -12.83 0.51
C ASP A 40 -5.65 -11.56 1.36
N LEU A 41 -5.07 -10.49 0.78
CA LEU A 41 -4.97 -9.19 1.45
C LEU A 41 -6.37 -8.67 1.81
N LEU A 42 -7.29 -8.59 0.85
CA LEU A 42 -8.63 -8.06 1.09
C LEU A 42 -9.44 -8.89 2.10
N ALA A 43 -9.24 -10.21 2.15
CA ALA A 43 -9.88 -11.08 3.14
C ALA A 43 -9.36 -10.85 4.56
N LYS A 44 -8.04 -10.63 4.72
CA LYS A 44 -7.38 -10.47 6.03
C LYS A 44 -7.34 -9.03 6.53
N LEU A 45 -7.43 -8.04 5.64
CA LEU A 45 -7.33 -6.62 5.96
C LEU A 45 -8.28 -6.17 7.07
N PRO A 46 -9.58 -6.54 7.09
CA PRO A 46 -10.49 -6.13 8.17
C PRO A 46 -9.99 -6.56 9.55
N GLY A 47 -9.60 -7.84 9.70
CA GLY A 47 -9.09 -8.37 10.96
C GLY A 47 -7.78 -7.72 11.37
N ARG A 48 -6.88 -7.47 10.41
CA ARG A 48 -5.60 -6.80 10.66
C ARG A 48 -5.80 -5.35 11.16
N LEU A 49 -6.68 -4.57 10.51
CA LEU A 49 -6.97 -3.18 10.91
C LEU A 49 -7.68 -3.09 12.27
N VAL A 50 -8.62 -3.98 12.55
CA VAL A 50 -9.24 -4.10 13.89
C VAL A 50 -8.17 -4.40 14.94
N GLY A 51 -7.20 -5.28 14.60
CA GLY A 51 -6.06 -5.60 15.45
C GLY A 51 -5.18 -4.40 15.77
N TYR A 52 -4.94 -3.48 14.83
CA TYR A 52 -4.16 -2.26 15.07
C TYR A 52 -4.88 -1.22 15.93
N ARG A 53 -6.20 -1.07 15.75
CA ARG A 53 -7.01 0.02 16.36
C ARG A 53 -6.77 0.30 17.85
N PRO A 54 -6.67 -0.69 18.76
CA PRO A 54 -6.55 -0.43 20.20
C PRO A 54 -5.18 0.08 20.65
N TRP A 55 -4.11 -0.08 19.85
CA TRP A 55 -2.74 0.25 20.28
C TRP A 55 -1.97 1.14 19.30
N LEU A 56 -2.53 1.44 18.11
CA LEU A 56 -1.84 2.25 17.09
C LEU A 56 -1.53 3.68 17.60
N PRO A 57 -0.24 4.07 17.71
CA PRO A 57 0.13 5.42 18.13
C PRO A 57 -0.30 6.50 17.14
N ALA A 58 -0.48 7.74 17.62
CA ALA A 58 -0.99 8.84 16.81
C ALA A 58 -0.06 9.24 15.65
N ASP A 59 1.24 8.97 15.77
CA ASP A 59 2.26 9.24 14.74
C ASP A 59 2.54 8.03 13.84
N TRP A 60 1.81 6.92 13.99
CA TRP A 60 1.92 5.76 13.11
C TRP A 60 0.96 5.87 11.93
N ARG A 61 1.34 5.33 10.78
CA ARG A 61 0.50 5.25 9.58
C ARG A 61 0.49 3.83 9.04
N ILE A 62 -0.66 3.43 8.51
CA ILE A 62 -0.81 2.17 7.79
C ILE A 62 -0.99 2.52 6.32
N VAL A 63 -0.16 1.97 5.46
CA VAL A 63 -0.28 2.10 4.01
C VAL A 63 -0.73 0.76 3.46
N VAL A 64 -1.89 0.73 2.81
CA VAL A 64 -2.36 -0.45 2.09
C VAL A 64 -2.14 -0.20 0.60
N LEU A 65 -1.35 -1.05 -0.04
CA LEU A 65 -1.05 -0.97 -1.48
C LEU A 65 -1.49 -2.27 -2.16
N LEU A 66 -2.33 -2.12 -3.18
CA LEU A 66 -2.78 -3.19 -4.05
C LEU A 66 -2.51 -2.80 -5.50
N ASP A 67 -2.39 -3.77 -6.38
CA ASP A 67 -2.42 -3.51 -7.81
C ASP A 67 -3.86 -3.26 -8.26
N ALA A 68 -4.05 -2.39 -9.25
CA ALA A 68 -5.37 -2.16 -9.81
C ALA A 68 -5.77 -3.31 -10.74
N ASP A 69 -4.80 -3.89 -11.45
CA ASP A 69 -4.98 -4.76 -12.60
C ASP A 69 -6.04 -4.17 -13.57
N GLU A 70 -6.98 -5.01 -13.98
CA GLU A 70 -8.16 -4.67 -14.77
C GLU A 70 -9.37 -4.26 -13.92
N ALA A 71 -9.21 -4.13 -12.58
CA ALA A 71 -10.32 -3.77 -11.72
C ALA A 71 -10.72 -2.29 -11.87
N ASP A 72 -12.00 -1.99 -11.59
CA ASP A 72 -12.43 -0.61 -11.39
C ASP A 72 -11.74 -0.04 -10.14
N CYS A 73 -10.75 0.81 -10.36
CA CYS A 73 -9.90 1.36 -9.31
C CYS A 73 -10.69 2.25 -8.33
N LEU A 74 -11.81 2.85 -8.76
CA LEU A 74 -12.67 3.65 -7.89
C LEU A 74 -13.45 2.74 -6.94
N GLN A 75 -14.02 1.65 -7.46
CA GLN A 75 -14.74 0.66 -6.65
C GLN A 75 -13.79 -0.06 -5.68
N LEU A 76 -12.63 -0.49 -6.16
CA LEU A 76 -11.63 -1.16 -5.32
C LEU A 76 -11.15 -0.22 -4.20
N LYS A 77 -10.83 1.02 -4.53
CA LYS A 77 -10.43 2.01 -3.52
C LYS A 77 -11.56 2.31 -2.51
N ALA A 78 -12.80 2.43 -2.96
CA ALA A 78 -13.94 2.62 -2.08
C ALA A 78 -14.08 1.45 -1.10
N ARG A 79 -13.95 0.21 -1.58
CA ARG A 79 -13.97 -1.00 -0.75
C ARG A 79 -12.86 -0.98 0.32
N MET A 80 -11.64 -0.58 -0.04
CA MET A 80 -10.54 -0.45 0.94
C MET A 80 -10.83 0.62 1.99
N ASP A 81 -11.40 1.76 1.58
CA ASP A 81 -11.76 2.84 2.50
C ASP A 81 -12.92 2.43 3.43
N ASP A 82 -13.89 1.64 2.94
CA ASP A 82 -14.98 1.09 3.73
C ASP A 82 -14.47 0.09 4.78
N ILE A 83 -13.52 -0.79 4.43
CA ILE A 83 -12.89 -1.73 5.37
C ILE A 83 -12.20 -0.96 6.51
N ALA A 84 -11.41 0.08 6.20
CA ALA A 84 -10.74 0.88 7.20
C ALA A 84 -11.73 1.64 8.10
N ARG A 85 -12.81 2.18 7.52
CA ARG A 85 -13.89 2.85 8.27
C ARG A 85 -14.61 1.87 9.21
N ALA A 86 -14.89 0.66 8.75
CA ALA A 86 -15.51 -0.39 9.57
C ALA A 86 -14.61 -0.83 10.74
N ALA A 87 -13.28 -0.76 10.57
CA ALA A 87 -12.31 -0.97 11.65
C ALA A 87 -12.17 0.26 12.59
N GLY A 88 -12.95 1.32 12.37
CA GLY A 88 -12.93 2.54 13.18
C GLY A 88 -11.70 3.42 12.98
N LEU A 89 -10.98 3.26 11.86
CA LEU A 89 -9.82 4.07 11.50
C LEU A 89 -10.19 5.13 10.45
N VAL A 90 -9.55 6.28 10.53
CA VAL A 90 -9.74 7.39 9.59
C VAL A 90 -8.79 7.23 8.42
N THR A 91 -9.33 7.22 7.20
CA THR A 91 -8.52 7.17 5.97
C THR A 91 -8.10 8.57 5.54
N LYS A 92 -6.99 8.67 4.79
CA LYS A 92 -6.54 9.96 4.21
C LYS A 92 -7.62 10.62 3.34
N SER A 93 -8.39 9.82 2.60
CA SER A 93 -9.48 10.32 1.74
C SER A 93 -10.63 10.92 2.56
N ALA A 94 -10.94 10.35 3.72
CA ALA A 94 -11.98 10.86 4.62
C ALA A 94 -11.52 12.05 5.48
N ALA A 95 -10.23 12.14 5.81
CA ALA A 95 -9.71 13.15 6.72
C ALA A 95 -9.70 14.58 6.15
N GLY A 96 -9.74 14.75 4.82
CA GLY A 96 -9.85 16.09 4.21
C GLY A 96 -8.72 17.07 4.58
N GLY A 97 -7.52 16.56 4.90
CA GLY A 97 -6.38 17.36 5.38
C GLY A 97 -6.14 17.30 6.88
N ALA A 98 -7.08 16.74 7.66
CA ALA A 98 -6.86 16.40 9.06
C ALA A 98 -5.97 15.15 9.24
N GLN A 99 -5.70 14.79 10.49
CA GLN A 99 -4.93 13.59 10.83
C GLN A 99 -5.69 12.32 10.40
N PHE A 100 -4.95 11.36 9.85
CA PHE A 100 -5.47 10.06 9.41
C PHE A 100 -4.56 8.94 9.92
N GLN A 101 -5.07 7.70 9.91
CA GLN A 101 -4.29 6.51 10.24
C GLN A 101 -4.02 5.64 9.02
N VAL A 102 -4.97 5.53 8.09
CA VAL A 102 -4.86 4.61 6.94
C VAL A 102 -4.74 5.36 5.62
N LEU A 103 -3.78 4.95 4.80
CA LEU A 103 -3.57 5.41 3.43
C LEU A 103 -3.76 4.24 2.47
N ASN A 104 -4.93 4.19 1.83
CA ASN A 104 -5.22 3.22 0.77
C ASN A 104 -4.75 3.76 -0.58
N ARG A 105 -3.91 3.00 -1.28
CA ARG A 105 -3.37 3.31 -2.61
C ARG A 105 -3.46 2.11 -3.53
N LEU A 106 -3.60 2.40 -4.82
CA LEU A 106 -3.58 1.42 -5.89
C LEU A 106 -2.40 1.76 -6.80
N ALA A 107 -1.57 0.76 -7.11
CA ALA A 107 -0.66 0.85 -8.23
C ALA A 107 -1.49 0.67 -9.51
N VAL A 108 -1.61 1.71 -10.32
CA VAL A 108 -2.49 1.69 -11.51
C VAL A 108 -1.84 0.84 -12.59
N GLN A 109 -2.64 -0.04 -13.20
CA GLN A 109 -2.18 -1.29 -13.82
C GLN A 109 -1.58 -2.21 -12.76
N GLU A 110 -0.27 -2.18 -12.58
CA GLU A 110 0.47 -3.00 -11.60
C GLU A 110 1.76 -2.27 -11.23
N LEU A 111 2.36 -2.61 -10.09
CA LEU A 111 3.61 -2.00 -9.67
C LEU A 111 4.76 -2.30 -10.66
N GLU A 112 4.77 -3.49 -11.24
CA GLU A 112 5.77 -3.98 -12.19
C GLU A 112 5.88 -3.09 -13.42
N ALA A 113 4.75 -2.54 -13.86
CA ALA A 113 4.69 -1.61 -14.97
C ALA A 113 5.53 -0.34 -14.74
N TRP A 114 5.79 0.02 -13.48
CA TRP A 114 6.57 1.22 -13.11
C TRP A 114 8.07 0.99 -13.26
N PHE A 115 8.53 -0.26 -13.27
CA PHE A 115 9.94 -0.58 -13.50
C PHE A 115 10.35 -0.40 -14.96
N PHE A 116 9.38 -0.24 -15.87
CA PHE A 116 9.62 0.00 -17.28
C PHE A 116 9.90 1.47 -17.63
N GLY A 117 10.68 2.15 -16.78
CA GLY A 117 11.05 3.56 -16.95
C GLY A 117 12.19 3.81 -17.96
N ASP A 118 12.97 2.77 -18.30
CA ASP A 118 14.01 2.84 -19.33
C ASP A 118 13.72 1.83 -20.45
N ALA A 119 12.88 2.28 -21.40
CA ALA A 119 12.53 1.50 -22.58
C ALA A 119 13.76 1.05 -23.38
N ALA A 120 14.84 1.85 -23.40
CA ALA A 120 16.06 1.50 -24.11
C ALA A 120 16.81 0.36 -23.41
N ALA A 121 16.93 0.40 -22.09
CA ALA A 121 17.52 -0.69 -21.30
C ALA A 121 16.72 -2.00 -21.43
N LEU A 122 15.39 -1.91 -21.49
CA LEU A 122 14.53 -3.07 -21.73
C LEU A 122 14.73 -3.68 -23.11
N CYS A 123 14.72 -2.85 -24.15
CA CYS A 123 15.00 -3.32 -25.50
C CYS A 123 16.42 -3.90 -25.64
N ALA A 124 17.38 -3.40 -24.86
CA ALA A 124 18.74 -3.96 -24.83
C ALA A 124 18.80 -5.31 -24.10
N ALA A 125 18.11 -5.45 -22.97
CA ALA A 125 18.07 -6.68 -22.18
C ALA A 125 17.21 -7.77 -22.84
N TYR A 126 16.14 -7.37 -23.53
CA TYR A 126 15.16 -8.23 -24.20
C TYR A 126 14.93 -7.75 -25.65
N PRO A 127 15.87 -8.02 -26.59
CA PRO A 127 15.81 -7.50 -27.96
C PRO A 127 14.81 -8.21 -28.88
N ARG A 128 13.93 -9.08 -28.35
CA ARG A 128 13.02 -9.93 -29.11
C ARG A 128 11.58 -9.70 -28.71
#